data_AF-A0A1L8D8L8-F1
#
_entry.id   AF-A0A1L8D8L8-F1
#
_cell.length_a   1.000
_cell.length_b   1.000
_cell.length_c   1.000
_cell.angle_alpha   90.00
_cell.angle_beta   90.00
_cell.angle_gamma   90.00
#
_symmetry.space_group_name_H-M   'P 1'
#
loop_
_entity.id
_entity.type
_entity.pdbx_description
1 polymer ?
#
loop_
_entity_poly.entity_id
_entity_poly.type
_entity_poly.pdbx_seq_one_letter_code
_entity_poly.pdbx_strand_id
1 'polypeptide(L)'
;SSDLSCPRCNILYCSVPCYKSKEHLQCSENFYRKCIEDELAASATSKNDATKKMHDILKRMQDFDGNENIEELFEPPLDGSSGESDLDSDDDTPAADLASRLNGVDINDPESVWSKLTPQEQREFEALVNAGDVSSIVPLYTPWWMHEKKLIQDATSSEEPHHPEILSDIRNFRDISNKSPAPCVQYNLTNILAAYCFAVRYFNGDFINLAREFSSLLVNISGNIKSNSNYDSDALAIESVIHEARTEGIPIDRDSSRL
;
A
#
# COMPACT_ATOMS: atom_id res chain seq x y z
N SER A 1 45.29 -5.81 7.39
CA SER A 1 44.80 -4.71 6.55
C SER A 1 44.66 -5.24 5.15
N SER A 2 43.44 -5.26 4.61
CA SER A 2 43.14 -5.84 3.30
C SER A 2 43.06 -4.70 2.29
N ASP A 3 44.12 -4.51 1.51
CA ASP A 3 44.22 -3.42 0.54
C ASP A 3 43.80 -3.93 -0.85
N LEU A 4 42.58 -3.60 -1.28
CA LEU A 4 42.10 -3.89 -2.64
C LEU A 4 42.58 -2.77 -3.57
N SER A 5 43.14 -3.12 -4.75
CA SER A 5 43.63 -2.13 -5.73
C SER A 5 42.63 -1.95 -6.86
N CYS A 6 42.39 -0.70 -7.25
CA CYS A 6 41.60 -0.40 -8.45
C CYS A 6 42.33 -0.84 -9.73
N PRO A 7 41.71 -1.63 -10.62
CA PRO A 7 42.36 -2.04 -11.87
C PRO A 7 42.56 -0.90 -12.88
N ARG A 8 41.96 0.28 -12.67
CA ARG A 8 42.05 1.43 -13.58
C ARG A 8 43.01 2.53 -13.12
N CYS A 9 43.04 2.84 -11.83
CA CYS A 9 43.91 3.89 -11.28
C CYS A 9 44.94 3.37 -10.28
N ASN A 10 44.92 2.08 -9.94
CA ASN A 10 45.83 1.41 -9.03
C ASN A 10 45.89 2.02 -7.61
N ILE A 11 44.84 2.77 -7.22
CA ILE A 11 44.65 3.31 -5.88
C ILE A 11 44.13 2.20 -4.97
N LEU A 12 44.73 2.11 -3.78
CA LEU A 12 44.33 1.15 -2.75
C LEU A 12 43.09 1.66 -2.00
N TYR A 13 42.10 0.79 -1.82
CA TYR A 13 40.90 1.07 -1.05
C TYR A 13 40.57 -0.14 -0.16
N CYS A 14 40.09 0.11 1.06
CA CYS A 14 39.76 -0.94 2.02
C CYS A 14 38.28 -1.36 1.99
N SER A 15 37.41 -0.56 1.36
CA SER A 15 35.95 -0.78 1.34
C SER A 15 35.27 0.03 0.24
N VAL A 16 34.00 -0.29 -0.06
CA VAL A 16 33.17 0.41 -1.07
C VAL A 16 33.02 1.92 -0.79
N PRO A 17 32.87 2.39 0.46
CA PRO A 17 32.92 3.82 0.77
C PRO A 17 34.22 4.50 0.35
N CYS A 18 35.37 3.85 0.53
CA CYS A 18 36.67 4.37 0.07
C CYS A 18 36.78 4.37 -1.46
N TYR A 19 36.16 3.40 -2.14
CA TYR A 19 36.05 3.39 -3.60
C TYR A 19 35.19 4.55 -4.16
N LYS A 20 34.19 5.02 -3.40
CA LYS A 20 33.32 6.16 -3.76
C LYS A 20 33.84 7.52 -3.26
N SER A 21 35.03 7.56 -2.68
CA SER A 21 35.62 8.79 -2.15
C SER A 21 36.01 9.76 -3.27
N LYS A 22 36.21 11.05 -2.95
CA LYS A 22 36.60 12.09 -3.92
C LYS A 22 37.87 11.74 -4.70
N GLU A 23 38.78 10.98 -4.10
CA GLU A 23 40.04 10.56 -4.71
C GLU A 23 39.86 9.49 -5.81
N HIS A 24 38.74 8.76 -5.77
CA HIS A 24 38.45 7.64 -6.69
C HIS A 24 37.11 7.83 -7.46
N LEU A 25 36.56 9.04 -7.41
CA LEU A 25 35.26 9.37 -8.00
C LEU A 25 35.20 9.06 -9.50
N GLN A 26 36.24 9.38 -10.25
CA GLN A 26 36.26 9.28 -11.71
C GLN A 26 36.25 7.84 -12.23
N CYS A 27 36.82 6.87 -11.50
CA CYS A 27 36.70 5.46 -11.89
C CYS A 27 35.37 4.85 -11.42
N SER A 28 34.84 5.30 -10.28
CA SER A 28 33.52 4.88 -9.82
C SER A 28 32.42 5.34 -10.79
N GLU A 29 32.46 6.61 -11.23
CA GLU A 29 31.51 7.18 -12.20
C GLU A 29 31.60 6.50 -13.55
N ASN A 30 32.81 6.26 -14.08
CA ASN A 30 32.98 5.55 -15.35
C ASN A 30 32.54 4.08 -15.29
N PHE A 31 32.60 3.45 -14.12
CA PHE A 31 32.04 2.11 -13.93
C PHE A 31 30.51 2.16 -13.96
N TYR A 32 29.90 3.08 -13.19
CA TYR A 32 28.44 3.25 -13.18
C TYR A 32 27.89 3.65 -14.55
N ARG A 33 28.53 4.59 -15.25
CA ARG A 33 28.17 4.96 -16.62
C ARG A 33 28.17 3.75 -17.54
N LYS A 34 29.21 2.91 -17.48
CA LYS A 34 29.32 1.74 -18.36
C LYS A 34 28.25 0.70 -18.06
N CYS A 35 27.92 0.47 -16.77
CA CYS A 35 26.80 -0.41 -16.40
C CYS A 35 25.46 0.08 -16.96
N ILE A 36 25.20 1.39 -16.87
CA ILE A 36 23.98 2.00 -17.42
C ILE A 36 23.95 1.91 -18.95
N GLU A 37 25.08 2.15 -19.61
CA GLU A 37 25.21 2.04 -21.06
C GLU A 37 24.98 0.60 -21.55
N ASP A 38 25.52 -0.40 -20.86
CA ASP A 38 25.35 -1.82 -21.19
C ASP A 38 23.89 -2.27 -20.97
N GLU A 39 23.21 -1.79 -19.92
CA GLU A 39 21.80 -2.06 -19.66
C GLU A 39 20.88 -1.37 -20.68
N LEU A 40 21.19 -0.12 -21.03
CA LEU A 40 20.50 0.60 -22.11
C LEU A 40 20.70 -0.10 -23.45
N ALA A 41 21.91 -0.58 -23.78
CA ALA A 41 22.18 -1.32 -25.00
C ALA A 41 21.43 -2.66 -25.06
N ALA A 42 21.37 -3.38 -23.94
CA ALA A 42 20.56 -4.60 -23.80
C ALA A 42 19.05 -4.30 -24.00
N SER A 43 18.56 -3.17 -23.49
CA SER A 43 17.17 -2.73 -23.67
C SER A 43 16.85 -2.19 -25.07
N ALA A 44 17.85 -1.62 -25.77
CA ALA A 44 17.71 -0.98 -27.08
C ALA A 44 17.46 -1.99 -28.22
N THR A 45 17.84 -3.26 -28.01
CA THR A 45 17.55 -4.33 -28.98
C THR A 45 16.05 -4.66 -29.01
N SER A 46 15.31 -4.37 -27.93
CA SER A 46 13.86 -4.61 -27.85
C SER A 46 12.98 -3.43 -28.27
N LYS A 47 13.48 -2.18 -28.27
CA LYS A 47 12.65 -0.98 -28.56
C LYS A 47 12.63 -0.53 -30.02
N ASN A 48 13.67 -0.84 -30.80
CA ASN A 48 13.79 -0.34 -32.18
C ASN A 48 12.72 -0.88 -33.16
N ASP A 49 12.15 -2.06 -32.90
CA ASP A 49 11.13 -2.63 -33.78
C ASP A 49 9.73 -2.04 -33.52
N ALA A 50 9.44 -1.67 -32.26
CA ALA A 50 8.17 -1.05 -31.87
C ALA A 50 8.09 0.43 -32.30
N THR A 51 9.16 1.21 -32.12
CA THR A 51 9.21 2.61 -32.56
C THR A 51 9.21 2.75 -34.08
N LYS A 52 9.85 1.83 -34.81
CA LYS A 52 9.73 1.79 -36.29
C LYS A 52 8.32 1.49 -36.77
N LYS A 53 7.61 0.54 -36.15
CA LYS A 53 6.21 0.23 -36.50
C LYS A 53 5.27 1.41 -36.22
N MET A 54 5.46 2.11 -35.10
CA MET A 54 4.71 3.32 -34.78
C MET A 54 4.96 4.44 -35.80
N HIS A 55 6.22 4.63 -36.20
CA HIS A 55 6.59 5.66 -37.18
C HIS A 55 6.08 5.33 -38.60
N ASP A 56 6.00 4.06 -38.99
CA ASP A 56 5.41 3.63 -40.27
C ASP A 56 3.88 3.84 -40.31
N ILE A 57 3.17 3.65 -39.18
CA ILE A 57 1.73 3.90 -39.08
C ILE A 57 1.42 5.39 -39.25
N LEU A 58 2.17 6.26 -38.57
CA LEU A 58 1.98 7.72 -38.66
C LEU A 58 2.27 8.26 -40.06
N LYS A 59 3.30 7.73 -40.72
CA LYS A 59 3.66 8.14 -42.08
C LYS A 59 2.59 7.74 -43.11
N ARG A 60 1.95 6.59 -42.91
CA ARG A 60 0.86 6.09 -43.78
C ARG A 60 -0.42 6.92 -43.68
N MET A 61 -0.66 7.59 -42.54
CA MET A 61 -1.79 8.51 -42.34
C MET A 61 -1.53 9.86 -43.01
N GLN A 62 -0.30 10.35 -42.93
CA GLN A 62 0.09 11.63 -43.50
C GLN A 62 0.14 11.64 -45.03
N ASP A 63 0.42 10.49 -45.66
CA ASP A 63 0.42 10.33 -47.12
C ASP A 63 -1.00 10.19 -47.73
N PHE A 64 -2.05 10.08 -46.91
CA PHE A 64 -3.46 9.98 -47.37
C PHE A 64 -4.23 11.32 -47.35
N ASP A 65 -3.68 12.38 -46.72
CA ASP A 65 -4.31 13.70 -46.56
C ASP A 65 -3.67 14.79 -47.45
N GLY A 66 -3.18 14.38 -48.62
CA GLY A 66 -2.68 15.31 -49.63
C GLY A 66 -3.77 15.76 -50.60
N ASN A 67 -4.44 16.87 -50.26
CA ASN A 67 -5.19 17.79 -51.15
C ASN A 67 -6.70 17.54 -51.34
N GLU A 68 -7.52 18.14 -50.47
CA GLU A 68 -8.50 19.18 -50.85
C GLU A 68 -9.07 19.89 -49.61
N ASN A 69 -9.31 21.19 -49.78
CA ASN A 69 -9.67 22.19 -48.77
C ASN A 69 -11.13 22.00 -48.31
N ILE A 70 -11.41 21.77 -47.01
CA ILE A 70 -12.79 21.65 -46.51
C ILE A 70 -13.00 22.38 -45.18
N GLU A 71 -12.90 23.71 -45.25
CA GLU A 71 -13.33 24.63 -44.19
C GLU A 71 -14.86 24.86 -44.20
N GLU A 72 -15.65 23.89 -44.66
CA GLU A 72 -17.10 24.04 -44.95
C GLU A 72 -17.97 22.83 -44.52
N LEU A 73 -17.63 22.15 -43.41
CA LEU A 73 -18.40 20.98 -42.91
C LEU A 73 -18.97 21.14 -41.48
N PHE A 74 -18.92 22.33 -40.88
CA PHE A 74 -19.51 22.62 -39.56
C PHE A 74 -20.67 23.63 -39.64
N GLU A 75 -21.73 23.28 -40.36
CA GLU A 75 -23.08 23.77 -40.05
C GLU A 75 -24.07 22.60 -40.10
N PRO A 76 -24.73 22.23 -38.97
CA PRO A 76 -25.77 21.21 -38.98
C PRO A 76 -27.16 21.85 -39.17
N PRO A 77 -27.97 21.41 -40.14
CA PRO A 77 -29.40 21.69 -40.16
C PRO A 77 -30.18 20.73 -39.24
N LEU A 78 -31.03 21.34 -38.43
CA LEU A 78 -32.06 20.77 -37.54
C LEU A 78 -32.97 19.74 -38.23
N ASP A 79 -33.21 18.59 -37.57
CA ASP A 79 -34.55 17.99 -37.28
C ASP A 79 -34.42 16.62 -36.55
N GLY A 80 -35.17 16.42 -35.46
CA GLY A 80 -35.66 15.07 -35.12
C GLY A 80 -35.26 14.34 -33.82
N SER A 81 -35.52 14.93 -32.65
CA SER A 81 -36.02 14.26 -31.42
C SER A 81 -35.07 13.55 -30.42
N SER A 82 -34.95 14.23 -29.26
CA SER A 82 -35.07 13.73 -27.87
C SER A 82 -33.88 13.08 -27.15
N GLY A 83 -33.21 13.89 -26.31
CA GLY A 83 -32.41 13.41 -25.18
C GLY A 83 -31.54 14.48 -24.56
N GLU A 84 -32.16 15.50 -23.97
CA GLU A 84 -31.51 16.51 -23.12
C GLU A 84 -30.66 15.83 -22.03
N SER A 85 -29.35 15.99 -22.10
CA SER A 85 -28.51 16.03 -20.92
C SER A 85 -27.47 17.10 -21.15
N ASP A 86 -27.79 18.31 -20.72
CA ASP A 86 -26.84 19.35 -20.37
C ASP A 86 -25.81 18.74 -19.40
N LEU A 87 -24.72 18.23 -19.95
CA LEU A 87 -23.47 18.03 -19.24
C LEU A 87 -22.55 19.20 -19.59
N ASP A 88 -23.03 20.40 -19.29
CA ASP A 88 -22.15 21.55 -19.10
C ASP A 88 -21.54 21.42 -17.69
N SER A 89 -20.58 20.50 -17.57
CA SER A 89 -19.63 20.57 -16.47
C SER A 89 -18.58 21.61 -16.86
N ASP A 90 -18.97 22.87 -16.72
CA ASP A 90 -18.09 24.05 -16.79
C ASP A 90 -17.05 23.96 -15.66
N ASP A 91 -16.04 23.12 -15.89
CA ASP A 91 -14.80 23.01 -15.12
C ASP A 91 -13.84 24.14 -15.53
N ASP A 92 -14.26 25.37 -15.28
CA ASP A 92 -13.42 26.57 -15.42
C ASP A 92 -13.71 27.60 -14.30
N THR A 93 -14.27 27.15 -13.16
CA THR A 93 -14.09 27.92 -11.93
C THR A 93 -12.72 27.55 -11.36
N PRO A 94 -11.79 28.51 -11.16
CA PRO A 94 -10.56 28.23 -10.44
C PRO A 94 -10.96 28.02 -8.98
N ALA A 95 -11.35 26.79 -8.64
CA ALA A 95 -11.41 26.32 -7.29
C ALA A 95 -10.05 26.66 -6.71
N ALA A 96 -10.00 27.71 -5.88
CA ALA A 96 -8.76 28.11 -5.24
C ALA A 96 -8.13 26.84 -4.67
N ASP A 97 -6.90 26.57 -5.08
CA ASP A 97 -6.17 25.34 -4.80
C ASP A 97 -6.47 24.85 -3.37
N LEU A 98 -7.04 23.65 -3.26
CA LEU A 98 -7.51 23.09 -1.98
C LEU A 98 -6.40 23.13 -0.93
N ALA A 99 -5.15 22.89 -1.34
CA ALA A 99 -3.98 22.98 -0.47
C ALA A 99 -3.76 24.40 0.09
N SER A 100 -4.05 25.43 -0.70
CA SER A 100 -3.99 26.82 -0.26
C SER A 100 -5.11 27.16 0.74
N ARG A 101 -6.32 26.59 0.60
CA ARG A 101 -7.46 26.79 1.53
C ARG A 101 -7.29 26.07 2.87
N LEU A 102 -6.64 24.90 2.85
CA LEU A 102 -6.33 24.09 4.04
C LEU A 102 -5.05 24.52 4.77
N ASN A 103 -4.31 25.49 4.22
CA ASN A 103 -3.08 25.97 4.85
C ASN A 103 -3.38 26.63 6.21
N GLY A 104 -2.75 26.10 7.27
CA GLY A 104 -2.92 26.61 8.64
C GLY A 104 -4.21 26.17 9.34
N VAL A 105 -4.98 25.25 8.76
CA VAL A 105 -6.11 24.61 9.43
C VAL A 105 -5.59 23.56 10.39
N ASP A 106 -6.17 23.51 11.60
CA ASP A 106 -5.91 22.40 12.52
C ASP A 106 -6.62 21.15 12.02
N ILE A 107 -5.83 20.19 11.54
CA ILE A 107 -6.32 18.92 10.98
C ILE A 107 -6.99 18.05 12.06
N ASN A 108 -6.73 18.32 13.34
CA ASN A 108 -7.38 17.62 14.45
C ASN A 108 -8.79 18.17 14.78
N ASP A 109 -9.22 19.27 14.14
CA ASP A 109 -10.56 19.83 14.28
C ASP A 109 -11.41 19.56 13.02
N PRO A 110 -12.25 18.51 13.03
CA PRO A 110 -13.01 18.11 11.85
C PRO A 110 -13.98 19.19 11.36
N GLU A 111 -14.54 19.99 12.26
CA GLU A 111 -15.47 21.08 11.91
C GLU A 111 -14.74 22.23 11.20
N SER A 112 -13.52 22.52 11.64
CA SER A 112 -12.66 23.53 10.99
C SER A 112 -12.29 23.11 9.57
N VAL A 113 -11.91 21.84 9.37
CA VAL A 113 -11.66 21.27 8.04
C VAL A 113 -12.92 21.28 7.16
N TRP A 114 -14.06 20.86 7.72
CA TRP A 114 -15.34 20.79 7.00
C TRP A 114 -15.81 22.16 6.50
N SER A 115 -15.68 23.19 7.35
CA SER A 115 -16.09 24.57 7.03
C SER A 115 -15.27 25.20 5.90
N LYS A 116 -14.09 24.66 5.60
CA LYS A 116 -13.20 25.16 4.55
C LYS A 116 -13.45 24.52 3.21
N LEU A 117 -14.18 23.41 3.15
CA LEU A 117 -14.61 22.73 1.92
C LEU A 117 -15.76 23.48 1.26
N THR A 118 -15.87 23.35 -0.07
CA THR A 118 -16.99 23.91 -0.84
C THR A 118 -18.23 23.02 -0.67
N PRO A 119 -19.44 23.54 -0.92
CA PRO A 119 -20.66 22.72 -0.90
C PRO A 119 -20.67 21.59 -1.93
N GLN A 120 -19.80 21.63 -2.95
CA GLN A 120 -19.65 20.55 -3.91
C GLN A 120 -18.73 19.45 -3.36
N GLU A 121 -17.55 19.81 -2.84
CA GLU A 121 -16.63 18.86 -2.18
C GLU A 121 -17.29 18.15 -0.97
N GLN A 122 -18.11 18.87 -0.19
CA GLN A 122 -18.86 18.27 0.91
C GLN A 122 -19.87 17.22 0.42
N ARG A 123 -20.61 17.52 -0.67
CA ARG A 123 -21.56 16.56 -1.27
C ARG A 123 -20.86 15.35 -1.86
N GLU A 124 -19.70 15.54 -2.48
CA GLU A 124 -18.88 14.44 -3.01
C GLU A 124 -18.38 13.54 -1.88
N PHE A 125 -17.89 14.12 -0.78
CA PHE A 125 -17.50 13.35 0.40
C PHE A 125 -18.69 12.61 1.03
N GLU A 126 -19.83 13.26 1.22
CA GLU A 126 -21.05 12.60 1.72
C GLU A 126 -21.51 11.47 0.80
N ALA A 127 -21.43 11.66 -0.53
CA ALA A 127 -21.74 10.62 -1.50
C ALA A 127 -20.79 9.42 -1.38
N LEU A 128 -19.49 9.66 -1.20
CA LEU A 128 -18.48 8.61 -1.00
C LEU A 128 -18.69 7.86 0.33
N VAL A 129 -19.03 8.57 1.41
CA VAL A 129 -19.36 7.97 2.72
C VAL A 129 -20.61 7.10 2.61
N ASN A 130 -21.67 7.60 1.97
CA ASN A 130 -22.91 6.86 1.78
C ASN A 130 -22.77 5.68 0.82
N ALA A 131 -21.87 5.78 -0.17
CA ALA A 131 -21.55 4.68 -1.08
C ALA A 131 -20.70 3.58 -0.41
N GLY A 132 -20.14 3.83 0.78
CA GLY A 132 -19.30 2.88 1.50
C GLY A 132 -17.90 2.68 0.88
N ASP A 133 -17.47 3.58 0.00
CA ASP A 133 -16.19 3.52 -0.72
C ASP A 133 -15.07 4.29 0.00
N VAL A 134 -15.27 4.64 1.27
CA VAL A 134 -14.25 5.36 2.07
C VAL A 134 -12.99 4.51 2.27
N SER A 135 -13.13 3.19 2.22
CA SER A 135 -12.02 2.23 2.35
C SER A 135 -11.00 2.32 1.22
N SER A 136 -11.36 2.85 0.04
CA SER A 136 -10.40 3.08 -1.05
C SER A 136 -9.51 4.31 -0.84
N ILE A 137 -9.97 5.25 -0.02
CA ILE A 137 -9.29 6.53 0.25
C ILE A 137 -8.39 6.44 1.48
N VAL A 138 -8.77 5.61 2.46
CA VAL A 138 -7.97 5.42 3.69
C VAL A 138 -6.86 4.40 3.44
N PRO A 139 -5.57 4.76 3.67
CA PRO A 139 -4.48 3.80 3.59
C PRO A 139 -4.72 2.64 4.54
N LEU A 140 -4.79 1.43 3.98
CA LEU A 140 -4.93 0.22 4.78
C LEU A 140 -3.61 -0.10 5.47
N TYR A 141 -3.68 -0.28 6.78
CA TYR A 141 -2.57 -0.75 7.57
C TYR A 141 -2.18 -2.15 7.10
N THR A 142 -0.91 -2.30 6.75
CA THR A 142 -0.33 -3.60 6.43
C THR A 142 0.36 -4.13 7.69
N PRO A 143 -0.15 -5.19 8.32
CA PRO A 143 0.49 -5.75 9.50
C PRO A 143 1.89 -6.27 9.23
N TRP A 144 2.78 -6.16 10.20
CA TRP A 144 4.18 -6.57 10.05
C TRP A 144 4.36 -8.04 9.66
N TRP A 145 3.41 -8.91 10.05
CA TRP A 145 3.42 -10.35 9.72
C TRP A 145 3.04 -10.67 8.27
N MET A 146 2.56 -9.68 7.50
CA MET A 146 2.27 -9.85 6.08
C MET A 146 3.51 -9.63 5.20
N HIS A 147 4.61 -9.10 5.76
CA HIS A 147 5.84 -8.92 5.00
C HIS A 147 6.58 -10.24 4.86
N GLU A 148 6.63 -10.76 3.63
CA GLU A 148 7.49 -11.89 3.30
C GLU A 148 8.96 -11.47 3.37
N LYS A 149 9.75 -12.18 4.16
CA LYS A 149 11.21 -12.02 4.15
C LYS A 149 11.74 -12.49 2.80
N LYS A 150 12.15 -11.55 1.95
CA LYS A 150 12.87 -11.87 0.70
C LYS A 150 14.20 -12.52 1.08
N LEU A 151 14.43 -13.75 0.62
CA LEU A 151 15.65 -14.53 0.87
C LEU A 151 16.92 -13.85 0.29
N ILE A 152 16.74 -12.91 -0.63
CA ILE A 152 17.80 -12.12 -1.26
C ILE A 152 17.35 -10.66 -1.24
N GLN A 153 18.16 -9.79 -0.64
CA GLN A 153 17.91 -8.35 -0.54
C GLN A 153 19.20 -7.62 -0.91
N ASP A 154 19.09 -6.54 -1.69
CA ASP A 154 20.24 -5.70 -2.03
C ASP A 154 20.81 -5.07 -0.75
N ALA A 155 22.14 -4.99 -0.66
CA ALA A 155 22.85 -4.54 0.56
C ALA A 155 22.55 -3.09 1.01
N THR A 156 21.64 -2.39 0.31
CA THR A 156 21.24 -1.01 0.57
C THR A 156 19.76 -0.84 0.94
N SER A 157 18.95 -1.90 0.91
CA SER A 157 17.50 -1.83 1.16
C SER A 157 17.09 -2.70 2.35
N SER A 158 17.69 -2.47 3.51
CA SER A 158 17.33 -3.12 4.78
C SER A 158 16.21 -2.34 5.48
N GLU A 159 15.03 -2.23 4.86
CA GLU A 159 13.81 -1.91 5.61
C GLU A 159 13.33 -3.21 6.26
N GLU A 160 13.86 -3.51 7.45
CA GLU A 160 13.32 -4.62 8.23
C GLU A 160 11.92 -4.24 8.71
N PRO A 161 10.91 -5.12 8.53
CA PRO A 161 9.58 -4.84 9.02
C PRO A 161 9.60 -4.64 10.54
N HIS A 162 9.06 -3.50 10.98
CA HIS A 162 9.01 -3.07 12.36
C HIS A 162 8.04 -3.95 13.15
N HIS A 163 8.52 -5.11 13.60
CA HIS A 163 7.80 -6.01 14.48
C HIS A 163 7.97 -5.54 15.94
N PRO A 164 7.00 -5.85 16.83
CA PRO A 164 7.12 -5.55 18.24
C PRO A 164 8.37 -6.18 18.86
N GLU A 165 9.00 -5.49 19.81
CA GLU A 165 10.15 -6.03 20.55
C GLU A 165 9.75 -7.33 21.26
N ILE A 166 10.55 -8.37 21.06
CA ILE A 166 10.37 -9.65 21.75
C ILE A 166 10.82 -9.46 23.19
N LEU A 167 9.90 -9.70 24.13
CA LEU A 167 10.23 -9.66 25.56
C LEU A 167 11.34 -10.67 25.87
N SER A 168 12.44 -10.19 26.47
CA SER A 168 13.61 -11.02 26.79
C SER A 168 13.40 -11.94 28.00
N ASP A 169 12.36 -11.70 28.81
CA ASP A 169 12.04 -12.45 30.03
C ASP A 169 10.90 -13.47 29.83
N ILE A 170 10.82 -14.09 28.65
CA ILE A 170 9.86 -15.16 28.40
C ILE A 170 10.44 -16.46 28.96
N ARG A 171 9.93 -16.89 30.11
CA ARG A 171 10.29 -18.19 30.71
C ARG A 171 9.90 -19.34 29.79
N ASN A 172 10.74 -20.37 29.73
CA ASN A 172 10.40 -21.56 28.96
C ASN A 172 9.23 -22.29 29.62
N PHE A 173 8.30 -22.84 28.82
CA PHE A 173 7.17 -23.61 29.36
C PHE A 173 7.63 -24.77 30.25
N ARG A 174 8.78 -25.40 29.92
CA ARG A 174 9.38 -26.48 30.71
C ARG A 174 9.80 -26.04 32.12
N ASP A 175 10.12 -24.76 32.30
CA ASP A 175 10.50 -24.19 33.59
C ASP A 175 9.28 -23.84 34.45
N ILE A 176 8.09 -23.78 33.84
CA ILE A 176 6.81 -23.44 34.49
C ILE A 176 6.03 -24.70 34.86
N SER A 177 6.06 -25.75 34.04
CA SER A 177 5.30 -26.98 34.25
C SER A 177 6.09 -28.22 33.86
N ASN A 178 6.13 -29.19 34.78
CA ASN A 178 6.65 -30.55 34.54
C ASN A 178 5.65 -31.47 33.84
N LYS A 179 4.40 -31.02 33.65
CA LYS A 179 3.37 -31.76 32.92
C LYS A 179 3.38 -31.37 31.46
N SER A 180 3.23 -32.37 30.57
CA SER A 180 3.00 -32.12 29.15
C SER A 180 1.78 -31.21 28.97
N PRO A 181 1.86 -30.15 28.13
CA PRO A 181 0.70 -29.35 27.81
C PRO A 181 -0.42 -30.24 27.26
N ALA A 182 -1.66 -29.91 27.61
CA ALA A 182 -2.80 -30.57 27.02
C ALA A 182 -2.85 -30.27 25.50
N PRO A 183 -3.29 -31.20 24.64
CA PRO A 183 -3.36 -30.98 23.20
C PRO A 183 -4.21 -29.76 22.81
N CYS A 184 -5.20 -29.38 23.64
CA CYS A 184 -6.05 -28.22 23.38
C CYS A 184 -5.35 -26.87 23.52
N VAL A 185 -4.20 -26.80 24.21
CA VAL A 185 -3.49 -25.54 24.47
C VAL A 185 -3.04 -24.86 23.18
N GLN A 186 -2.65 -25.64 22.18
CA GLN A 186 -2.27 -25.08 20.88
C GLN A 186 -3.46 -24.40 20.19
N TYR A 187 -4.66 -24.98 20.27
CA TYR A 187 -5.85 -24.41 19.66
C TYR A 187 -6.37 -23.21 20.45
N ASN A 188 -6.17 -23.18 21.76
CA ASN A 188 -6.44 -21.99 22.58
C ASN A 188 -5.53 -20.83 22.14
N LEU A 189 -4.24 -21.09 21.89
CA LEU A 189 -3.33 -20.10 21.36
C LEU A 189 -3.76 -19.65 19.95
N THR A 190 -4.16 -20.57 19.08
CA THR A 190 -4.70 -20.25 17.75
C THR A 190 -5.93 -19.34 17.85
N ASN A 191 -6.86 -19.60 18.76
CA ASN A 191 -8.04 -18.74 18.97
C ASN A 191 -7.64 -17.32 19.41
N ILE A 192 -6.73 -17.20 20.38
CA ILE A 192 -6.25 -15.91 20.88
C ILE A 192 -5.54 -15.13 19.77
N LEU A 193 -4.66 -15.79 19.00
CA LEU A 193 -3.94 -15.16 17.89
C LEU A 193 -4.89 -14.74 16.77
N ALA A 194 -5.87 -15.57 16.42
CA ALA A 194 -6.88 -15.21 15.43
C ALA A 194 -7.70 -13.98 15.86
N ALA A 195 -8.12 -13.93 17.14
CA ALA A 195 -8.80 -12.78 17.72
C ALA A 195 -7.93 -11.51 17.67
N TYR A 196 -6.64 -11.63 18.00
CA TYR A 196 -5.69 -10.53 17.92
C TYR A 196 -5.52 -10.02 16.48
N CYS A 197 -5.27 -10.92 15.53
CA CYS A 197 -5.13 -10.58 14.12
C CYS A 197 -6.38 -9.91 13.56
N PHE A 198 -7.57 -10.40 13.94
CA PHE A 198 -8.85 -9.78 13.56
C PHE A 198 -8.98 -8.37 14.14
N ALA A 199 -8.75 -8.20 15.45
CA ALA A 199 -8.87 -6.92 16.11
C ALA A 199 -7.89 -5.89 15.54
N VAL A 200 -6.63 -6.26 15.29
CA VAL A 200 -5.63 -5.33 14.73
C VAL A 200 -6.05 -4.84 13.34
N ARG A 201 -6.62 -5.72 12.51
CA ARG A 201 -7.16 -5.33 11.21
C ARG A 201 -8.40 -4.45 11.33
N TYR A 202 -9.30 -4.77 12.26
CA TYR A 202 -10.51 -3.98 12.52
C TYR A 202 -10.17 -2.52 12.90
N PHE A 203 -9.15 -2.32 13.74
CA PHE A 203 -8.67 -0.99 14.13
C PHE A 203 -7.67 -0.38 13.14
N ASN A 204 -7.45 -0.98 11.97
CA ASN A 204 -6.49 -0.52 10.96
C ASN A 204 -5.10 -0.17 11.56
N GLY A 205 -4.61 -1.00 12.49
CA GLY A 205 -3.33 -0.78 13.17
C GLY A 205 -3.34 0.24 14.32
N ASP A 206 -4.40 1.04 14.49
CA ASP A 206 -4.50 2.04 15.55
C ASP A 206 -5.15 1.49 16.84
N PHE A 207 -4.57 0.41 17.36
CA PHE A 207 -5.07 -0.24 18.58
C PHE A 207 -4.46 0.31 19.88
N ILE A 208 -3.36 1.08 19.79
CA ILE A 208 -2.68 1.66 20.97
C ILE A 208 -3.47 2.85 21.50
N ASN A 209 -3.95 3.74 20.61
CA ASN A 209 -4.75 4.89 21.03
C ASN A 209 -6.16 4.47 21.50
N LEU A 210 -6.67 3.34 20.98
CA LEU A 210 -7.97 2.76 21.31
C LEU A 210 -7.85 1.50 22.17
N ALA A 211 -6.90 1.50 23.12
CA ALA A 211 -6.54 0.30 23.88
C ALA A 211 -7.71 -0.32 24.67
N ARG A 212 -8.66 0.49 25.15
CA ARG A 212 -9.82 0.02 25.92
C ARG A 212 -10.80 -0.71 25.02
N GLU A 213 -11.15 -0.11 23.90
CA GLU A 213 -12.04 -0.62 22.87
C GLU A 213 -11.43 -1.88 22.26
N PHE A 214 -10.14 -1.84 21.95
CA PHE A 214 -9.38 -2.98 21.45
C PHE A 214 -9.40 -4.16 22.42
N SER A 215 -9.11 -3.92 23.69
CA SER A 215 -9.11 -4.98 24.71
C SER A 215 -10.50 -5.58 24.90
N SER A 216 -11.55 -4.74 24.91
CA SER A 216 -12.93 -5.19 24.99
C SER A 216 -13.31 -6.05 23.80
N LEU A 217 -12.96 -5.62 22.58
CA LEU A 217 -13.22 -6.37 21.37
C LEU A 217 -12.51 -7.73 21.40
N LEU A 218 -11.20 -7.73 21.69
CA LEU A 218 -10.37 -8.93 21.75
C LEU A 218 -10.94 -9.98 22.69
N VAL A 219 -11.36 -9.55 23.89
CA VAL A 219 -12.00 -10.42 24.89
C VAL A 219 -13.34 -10.95 24.36
N ASN A 220 -14.17 -10.10 23.74
CA ASN A 220 -15.50 -10.50 23.28
C ASN A 220 -15.47 -11.51 22.12
N ILE A 221 -14.48 -11.43 21.24
CA ILE A 221 -14.36 -12.32 20.07
C ILE A 221 -13.50 -13.57 20.34
N SER A 222 -12.67 -13.56 21.39
CA SER A 222 -11.93 -14.74 21.80
C SER A 222 -12.76 -15.59 22.75
N GLY A 223 -13.35 -16.67 22.24
CA GLY A 223 -14.06 -17.65 23.05
C GLY A 223 -13.17 -18.30 24.13
N ASN A 224 -11.86 -18.39 23.90
CA ASN A 224 -10.94 -18.86 24.93
C ASN A 224 -10.84 -17.89 26.11
N ILE A 225 -10.70 -16.58 25.85
CA ILE A 225 -10.59 -15.58 26.92
C ILE A 225 -11.95 -15.33 27.59
N LYS A 226 -13.03 -15.24 26.80
CA LYS A 226 -14.39 -14.93 27.26
C LYS A 226 -14.99 -16.01 28.15
N SER A 227 -14.89 -17.27 27.71
CA SER A 227 -15.64 -18.39 28.29
C SER A 227 -14.79 -19.62 28.60
N ASN A 228 -13.46 -19.51 28.50
CA ASN A 228 -12.53 -20.64 28.66
C ASN A 228 -12.87 -21.81 27.73
N SER A 229 -13.34 -21.49 26.53
CA SER A 229 -13.66 -22.47 25.50
C SER A 229 -12.37 -23.15 25.01
N ASN A 230 -12.47 -24.46 24.77
CA ASN A 230 -11.40 -25.24 24.16
C ASN A 230 -11.87 -25.70 22.77
N TYR A 231 -10.92 -25.85 21.86
CA TYR A 231 -11.17 -26.26 20.48
C TYR A 231 -10.43 -27.54 20.17
N ASP A 232 -10.87 -28.25 19.12
CA ASP A 232 -10.28 -29.51 18.67
C ASP A 232 -9.44 -29.36 17.38
N SER A 233 -9.47 -28.18 16.75
CA SER A 233 -8.70 -27.87 15.55
C SER A 233 -8.46 -26.36 15.40
N ASP A 234 -7.44 -26.00 14.62
CA ASP A 234 -7.14 -24.60 14.28
C ASP A 234 -8.29 -23.95 13.49
N ALA A 235 -8.92 -24.71 12.58
CA ALA A 235 -10.05 -24.23 11.80
C ALA A 235 -11.23 -23.81 12.70
N LEU A 236 -11.62 -24.65 13.66
CA LEU A 236 -12.69 -24.32 14.60
C LEU A 236 -12.33 -23.15 15.52
N ALA A 237 -11.07 -23.07 15.95
CA ALA A 237 -10.57 -21.97 16.75
C ALA A 237 -10.69 -20.62 16.01
N ILE A 238 -10.39 -20.60 14.71
CA ILE A 238 -10.50 -19.40 13.85
C ILE A 238 -11.97 -19.09 13.53
N GLU A 239 -12.76 -20.08 13.11
CA GLU A 239 -14.19 -19.91 12.80
C GLU A 239 -14.98 -19.37 13.99
N SER A 240 -14.63 -19.78 15.21
CA SER A 240 -15.23 -19.25 16.43
C SER A 240 -15.05 -17.74 16.57
N VAL A 241 -13.89 -17.19 16.21
CA VAL A 241 -13.65 -15.74 16.27
C VAL A 241 -14.54 -15.00 15.28
N ILE A 242 -14.65 -15.53 14.05
CA ILE A 242 -15.52 -14.97 13.01
C ILE A 242 -16.98 -15.00 13.46
N HIS A 243 -17.41 -16.09 14.09
CA HIS A 243 -18.76 -16.23 14.60
C HIS A 243 -19.08 -15.24 15.73
N GLU A 244 -18.19 -15.10 16.71
CA GLU A 244 -18.35 -14.12 17.80
C GLU A 244 -18.32 -12.69 17.27
N ALA A 245 -17.43 -12.38 16.32
CA ALA A 245 -17.38 -11.05 15.69
C ALA A 245 -18.71 -10.68 14.99
N ARG A 246 -19.36 -11.63 14.31
CA ARG A 246 -20.70 -11.41 13.73
C ARG A 246 -21.76 -11.18 14.81
N THR A 247 -21.64 -11.88 15.93
CA THR A 247 -22.57 -11.77 17.07
C THR A 247 -22.45 -10.40 17.74
N GLU A 248 -21.25 -9.85 17.81
CA GLU A 248 -20.98 -8.48 18.27
C GLU A 248 -21.37 -7.40 17.23
N GLY A 249 -21.92 -7.79 16.07
CA GLY A 249 -22.40 -6.86 15.04
C GLY A 249 -21.29 -6.24 14.19
N ILE A 250 -20.11 -6.85 14.15
CA ILE A 250 -18.96 -6.30 13.46
C ILE A 250 -19.07 -6.61 11.96
N PRO A 251 -18.99 -5.59 11.07
CA PRO A 251 -18.97 -5.82 9.63
C PRO A 251 -17.68 -6.54 9.26
N ILE A 252 -17.80 -7.75 8.72
CA ILE A 252 -16.67 -8.54 8.24
C ILE A 252 -16.54 -8.29 6.74
N ASP A 253 -15.59 -7.44 6.35
CA ASP A 253 -15.26 -7.25 4.95
C ASP A 253 -14.59 -8.51 4.36
N ARG A 254 -14.63 -8.66 3.04
CA ARG A 254 -14.05 -9.80 2.30
C ARG A 254 -12.56 -9.96 2.58
N ASP A 255 -11.83 -8.87 2.84
CA ASP A 255 -10.42 -8.93 3.24
C ASP A 255 -10.21 -9.25 4.72
N SER A 256 -11.19 -8.93 5.58
CA SER A 256 -11.18 -9.36 7.00
C SER A 256 -11.50 -10.85 7.16
N SER A 257 -12.10 -11.48 6.14
CA SER A 257 -12.33 -12.93 6.10
C SER A 257 -11.09 -13.75 5.73
N ARG A 258 -10.03 -13.09 5.25
CA ARG A 258 -8.71 -13.69 5.00
C ARG A 258 -7.86 -13.58 6.28
N LEU A 259 -8.29 -14.28 7.33
CA LEU A 259 -7.48 -14.50 8.53
C LEU A 259 -6.34 -15.47 8.22
#